data_AF-A0A0V0HQ00-F1
#
_entry.id   AF-A0A0V0HQ00-F1
#
_cell.length_a   1.000
_cell.length_b   1.000
_cell.length_c   1.000
_cell.angle_alpha   90.00
_cell.angle_beta   90.00
_cell.angle_gamma   90.00
#
_symmetry.space_group_name_H-M   'P 1'
#
loop_
_entity.id
_entity.type
_entity.pdbx_description
1 polymer ?
#
loop_
_entity_poly.entity_id
_entity_poly.type
_entity_poly.pdbx_seq_one_letter_code
_entity_poly.pdbx_strand_id
1 'polypeptide(L)'
;MATTVSSAGGLLAMLNESHPQLKLHALSNLNAFVDYFWPEISTSVALIESLYEDEEFAQRQLAALVASKVFYHLGEHNDSLSYALGAGPLFDVNEESDYVHTVLAKALDEYASHKTKAAESNDEAVKVDPRLEAIVERMLEKCIVDRKYQQAIGMAIECRRLDKVAEAIVRSDNVDATLAYCSNVSHNFVSRRVYRSEVLIVTICTPYVDPFTC
;
A
#
# COMPACT_ATOMS: atom_id res chain seq x y z
N MET A 1 -17.65 12.52 29.04
CA MET A 1 -16.74 11.72 29.89
C MET A 1 -16.08 10.72 28.97
N ALA A 2 -14.76 10.78 28.80
CA ALA A 2 -14.04 9.77 28.04
C ALA A 2 -13.96 8.51 28.91
N THR A 3 -14.60 7.43 28.47
CA THR A 3 -14.40 6.10 29.04
C THR A 3 -12.95 5.71 28.80
N THR A 4 -12.09 5.92 29.80
CA THR A 4 -10.73 5.39 29.82
C THR A 4 -10.83 3.88 29.92
N VAL A 5 -10.84 3.19 28.78
CA VAL A 5 -10.71 1.73 28.73
C VAL A 5 -9.34 1.41 29.34
N SER A 6 -9.30 0.71 30.46
CA SER A 6 -8.04 0.39 31.16
C SER A 6 -7.37 -0.88 30.62
N SER A 7 -8.08 -1.68 29.81
CA SER A 7 -7.62 -2.94 29.21
C SER A 7 -8.52 -3.34 28.04
N ALA A 8 -7.98 -4.04 27.05
CA ALA A 8 -8.72 -4.59 25.92
C ALA A 8 -9.50 -5.88 26.27
N GLY A 9 -9.28 -6.48 27.45
CA GLY A 9 -9.86 -7.78 27.83
C GLY A 9 -11.39 -7.85 27.72
N GLY A 10 -12.10 -6.76 28.05
CA GLY A 10 -13.56 -6.71 27.88
C GLY A 10 -13.99 -6.72 26.41
N LEU A 11 -13.24 -6.06 25.53
CA LEU A 11 -13.48 -6.07 24.08
C LEU A 11 -13.18 -7.45 23.49
N LEU A 12 -12.10 -8.09 23.92
CA LEU A 12 -11.73 -9.44 23.50
C LEU A 12 -12.77 -10.48 23.95
N ALA A 13 -13.31 -10.36 25.17
CA ALA A 13 -14.40 -11.22 25.62
C ALA A 13 -15.66 -11.06 24.75
N MET A 14 -15.98 -9.83 24.32
CA MET A 14 -17.11 -9.56 23.41
C MET A 14 -16.90 -10.15 22.00
N LEU A 15 -15.65 -10.39 21.56
CA LEU A 15 -15.40 -11.08 20.28
C LEU A 15 -15.79 -12.56 20.31
N ASN A 16 -15.73 -13.20 21.49
CA ASN A 16 -16.12 -14.61 21.65
C ASN A 16 -17.64 -14.80 21.71
N GLU A 17 -18.41 -13.73 21.88
CA GLU A 17 -19.86 -13.82 21.91
C GLU A 17 -20.45 -14.13 20.53
N SER A 18 -21.59 -14.82 20.51
CA SER A 18 -22.25 -15.25 19.27
C SER A 18 -22.88 -14.08 18.48
N HIS A 19 -23.20 -12.98 19.14
CA HIS A 19 -23.94 -11.87 18.54
C HIS A 19 -23.08 -11.00 17.59
N PRO A 20 -23.41 -10.90 16.29
CA PRO A 20 -22.61 -10.14 15.32
C PRO A 20 -22.43 -8.65 15.65
N GLN A 21 -23.44 -8.03 16.28
CA GLN A 21 -23.38 -6.63 16.69
C GLN A 21 -22.34 -6.38 17.79
N LEU A 22 -22.17 -7.34 18.72
CA LEU A 22 -21.15 -7.26 19.75
C LEU A 22 -19.76 -7.41 19.15
N LYS A 23 -19.59 -8.33 18.19
CA LYS A 23 -18.32 -8.49 17.45
C LYS A 23 -17.95 -7.22 16.69
N LEU A 24 -18.89 -6.59 16.00
CA LEU A 24 -18.67 -5.31 15.31
C LEU A 24 -18.23 -4.23 16.29
N HIS A 25 -18.98 -4.05 17.38
CA HIS A 25 -18.65 -3.05 18.40
C HIS A 25 -17.27 -3.30 19.01
N ALA A 26 -16.94 -4.56 19.30
CA ALA A 26 -15.62 -4.95 19.80
C ALA A 26 -14.53 -4.60 18.79
N LEU A 27 -14.65 -5.04 17.53
CA LEU A 27 -13.64 -4.78 16.49
C LEU A 27 -13.46 -3.28 16.21
N SER A 28 -14.53 -2.49 16.19
CA SER A 28 -14.46 -1.04 15.97
C SER A 28 -13.68 -0.34 17.08
N ASN A 29 -13.91 -0.73 18.34
CA ASN A 29 -13.17 -0.17 19.48
C ASN A 29 -11.72 -0.69 19.49
N LEU A 30 -11.49 -1.96 19.14
CA LEU A 30 -10.14 -2.51 19.02
C LEU A 30 -9.31 -1.75 17.98
N ASN A 31 -9.88 -1.43 16.81
CA ASN A 31 -9.20 -0.62 15.80
C ASN A 31 -8.82 0.77 16.32
N ALA A 32 -9.65 1.39 17.17
CA ALA A 32 -9.40 2.72 17.73
C ALA A 32 -8.31 2.72 18.82
N PHE A 33 -8.14 1.60 19.55
CA PHE A 33 -7.21 1.51 20.67
C PHE A 33 -6.05 0.54 20.45
N VAL A 34 -5.88 0.02 19.23
CA VAL A 34 -4.85 -0.99 18.91
C VAL A 34 -3.45 -0.48 19.25
N ASP A 35 -3.14 0.79 18.99
CA ASP A 35 -1.82 1.35 19.27
C ASP A 35 -1.46 1.38 20.76
N TYR A 36 -2.47 1.38 21.64
CA TYR A 36 -2.28 1.40 23.09
C TYR A 36 -2.29 -0.01 23.70
N PHE A 37 -3.14 -0.90 23.19
CA PHE A 37 -3.35 -2.24 23.77
C PHE A 37 -2.89 -3.39 22.87
N TRP A 38 -2.07 -3.13 21.85
CA TRP A 38 -1.52 -4.17 20.98
C TRP A 38 -0.90 -5.36 21.73
N PRO A 39 -0.23 -5.23 22.91
CA PRO A 39 0.32 -6.38 23.61
C PRO A 39 -0.77 -7.30 24.17
N GLU A 40 -1.92 -6.76 24.56
CA GLU A 40 -3.06 -7.57 25.02
C GLU A 40 -3.78 -8.19 23.82
N ILE A 41 -3.99 -7.39 22.76
CA ILE A 41 -4.72 -7.82 21.56
C ILE A 41 -3.97 -8.93 20.82
N SER A 42 -2.63 -8.86 20.75
CA SER A 42 -1.80 -9.85 20.08
C SER A 42 -1.93 -11.26 20.69
N THR A 43 -2.19 -11.37 21.99
CA THR A 43 -2.44 -12.67 22.65
C THR A 43 -3.68 -13.39 22.10
N SER A 44 -4.60 -12.62 21.52
CA SER A 44 -5.88 -13.09 20.99
C SER A 44 -6.00 -12.88 19.48
N VAL A 45 -4.86 -12.68 18.77
CA VAL A 45 -4.86 -12.41 17.32
C VAL A 45 -5.50 -13.55 16.54
N ALA A 46 -5.30 -14.80 16.96
CA ALA A 46 -5.91 -15.98 16.34
C ALA A 46 -7.45 -15.92 16.27
N LEU A 47 -8.10 -15.27 17.25
CA LEU A 47 -9.55 -15.06 17.21
C LEU A 47 -9.91 -14.05 16.11
N ILE A 48 -9.14 -12.97 15.96
CA ILE A 48 -9.35 -11.96 14.92
C ILE A 48 -9.12 -12.55 13.54
N GLU A 49 -8.10 -13.39 13.37
CA GLU A 49 -7.83 -14.13 12.13
C GLU A 49 -9.01 -15.05 11.79
N SER A 50 -9.53 -15.80 12.76
CA SER A 50 -10.71 -16.66 12.54
C SER A 50 -11.96 -15.88 12.09
N LEU A 51 -12.12 -14.64 12.57
CA LEU A 51 -13.20 -13.75 12.15
C LEU A 51 -12.99 -13.17 10.75
N TYR A 52 -11.75 -13.06 10.29
CA TYR A 52 -11.44 -12.65 8.92
C TYR A 52 -11.65 -13.80 7.92
N GLU A 53 -11.30 -15.02 8.33
CA GLU A 53 -11.49 -16.24 7.53
C GLU A 53 -12.97 -16.62 7.36
N ASP A 54 -13.84 -16.19 8.27
CA ASP A 54 -15.29 -16.37 8.17
C ASP A 54 -15.89 -15.51 7.03
N GLU A 55 -16.20 -16.14 5.91
CA GLU A 55 -16.82 -15.47 4.75
C GLU A 55 -18.26 -15.00 5.00
N GLU A 56 -18.97 -15.60 5.97
CA GLU A 56 -20.34 -15.18 6.32
C GLU A 56 -20.33 -13.91 7.19
N PHE A 57 -19.19 -13.59 7.79
CA PHE A 57 -19.05 -12.42 8.63
C PHE A 57 -18.94 -11.13 7.80
N ALA A 58 -20.01 -10.34 7.81
CA ALA A 58 -20.11 -9.11 7.02
C ALA A 58 -18.99 -8.08 7.32
N GLN A 59 -18.39 -8.11 8.50
CA GLN A 59 -17.35 -7.16 8.93
C GLN A 59 -15.94 -7.76 8.90
N ARG A 60 -15.70 -8.83 8.14
CA ARG A 60 -14.37 -9.45 7.99
C ARG A 60 -13.27 -8.48 7.57
N GLN A 61 -13.58 -7.47 6.74
CA GLN A 61 -12.62 -6.44 6.33
C GLN A 61 -12.10 -5.63 7.52
N LEU A 62 -12.94 -5.39 8.53
CA LEU A 62 -12.55 -4.65 9.72
C LEU A 62 -11.69 -5.52 10.63
N ALA A 63 -11.99 -6.83 10.71
CA ALA A 63 -11.11 -7.79 11.38
C ALA A 63 -9.72 -7.83 10.71
N ALA A 64 -9.66 -7.85 9.37
CA ALA A 64 -8.41 -7.77 8.61
C ALA A 64 -7.61 -6.50 8.95
N LEU A 65 -8.26 -5.33 9.04
CA LEU A 65 -7.58 -4.09 9.38
C LEU A 65 -6.98 -4.13 10.79
N VAL A 66 -7.73 -4.65 11.76
CA VAL A 66 -7.23 -4.79 13.14
C VAL A 66 -6.07 -5.77 13.19
N ALA A 67 -6.18 -6.94 12.54
CA ALA A 67 -5.09 -7.91 12.46
C ALA A 67 -3.83 -7.29 11.84
N SER A 68 -3.98 -6.56 10.73
CA SER A 68 -2.86 -5.88 10.07
C SER A 68 -2.12 -4.90 11.00
N LYS A 69 -2.86 -4.10 11.78
CA LYS A 69 -2.26 -3.18 12.77
C LYS A 69 -1.57 -3.92 13.91
N VAL A 70 -2.10 -5.05 14.36
CA VAL A 70 -1.45 -5.89 15.37
C VAL A 70 -0.14 -6.48 14.84
N PHE A 71 -0.14 -7.05 13.64
CA PHE A 71 1.08 -7.59 13.01
C PHE A 71 2.13 -6.52 12.73
N TYR A 72 1.70 -5.28 12.42
CA TYR A 72 2.60 -4.14 12.33
C TYR A 72 3.36 -3.91 13.65
N HIS A 73 2.65 -3.87 14.78
CA HIS A 73 3.28 -3.70 16.10
C HIS A 73 4.15 -4.90 16.52
N LEU A 74 3.83 -6.11 16.04
CA LEU A 74 4.67 -7.29 16.22
C LEU A 74 5.95 -7.29 15.36
N GLY A 75 6.04 -6.39 14.37
CA GLY A 75 7.15 -6.32 13.42
C GLY A 75 7.05 -7.32 12.26
N GLU A 76 5.92 -8.01 12.13
CA GLU A 76 5.62 -8.97 11.06
C GLU A 76 5.01 -8.25 9.85
N HIS A 77 5.85 -7.53 9.12
CA HIS A 77 5.41 -6.64 8.03
C HIS A 77 4.76 -7.36 6.83
N ASN A 78 5.15 -8.61 6.54
CA ASN A 78 4.56 -9.38 5.44
C ASN A 78 3.10 -9.72 5.75
N ASP A 79 2.82 -10.18 6.97
CA ASP A 79 1.48 -10.50 7.43
C ASP A 79 0.65 -9.22 7.61
N SER A 80 1.27 -8.15 8.11
CA SER A 80 0.63 -6.84 8.15
C SER A 80 0.16 -6.40 6.76
N LEU A 81 1.00 -6.53 5.72
CA LEU A 81 0.62 -6.20 4.35
C LEU A 81 -0.50 -7.11 3.84
N SER A 82 -0.42 -8.42 4.03
CA SER A 82 -1.43 -9.37 3.53
C SER A 82 -2.82 -9.08 4.10
N TYR A 83 -2.91 -8.78 5.40
CA TYR A 83 -4.15 -8.38 6.05
C TYR A 83 -4.61 -6.97 5.64
N ALA A 84 -3.70 -6.02 5.40
CA ALA A 84 -4.06 -4.70 4.88
C ALA A 84 -4.68 -4.80 3.47
N LEU A 85 -4.15 -5.67 2.61
CA LEU A 85 -4.75 -5.99 1.31
C LEU A 85 -6.12 -6.65 1.47
N GLY A 86 -6.32 -7.46 2.51
CA GLY A 86 -7.61 -8.07 2.87
C GLY A 86 -8.66 -7.07 3.38
N ALA A 87 -8.24 -5.99 4.03
CA ALA A 87 -9.13 -4.93 4.52
C ALA A 87 -9.76 -4.11 3.37
N GLY A 88 -9.13 -4.10 2.19
CA GLY A 88 -9.67 -3.49 0.98
C GLY A 88 -9.97 -2.01 1.16
N PRO A 89 -11.24 -1.56 1.05
CA PRO A 89 -11.60 -0.14 1.12
C PRO A 89 -11.40 0.47 2.52
N LEU A 90 -11.32 -0.35 3.58
CA LEU A 90 -11.10 0.16 4.94
C LEU A 90 -9.66 0.58 5.20
N PHE A 91 -8.70 0.13 4.38
CA PHE A 91 -7.33 0.60 4.44
C PHE A 91 -7.21 1.92 3.67
N ASP A 92 -7.10 3.03 4.40
CA ASP A 92 -6.98 4.36 3.81
C ASP A 92 -5.51 4.74 3.57
N VAL A 93 -5.11 4.76 2.29
CA VAL A 93 -3.78 5.20 1.85
C VAL A 93 -3.52 6.70 2.09
N ASN A 94 -4.56 7.45 2.48
CA ASN A 94 -4.46 8.87 2.75
C ASN A 94 -4.14 9.20 4.21
N GLU A 95 -4.31 8.25 5.11
CA GLU A 95 -4.02 8.42 6.53
C GLU A 95 -2.53 8.71 6.72
N GLU A 96 -2.21 9.80 7.41
CA GLU A 96 -0.84 10.17 7.79
C GLU A 96 -0.46 9.51 9.12
N SER A 97 -0.38 8.18 9.10
CA SER A 97 0.08 7.38 10.25
C SER A 97 1.33 6.59 9.92
N ASP A 98 2.19 6.37 10.92
CA ASP A 98 3.41 5.58 10.77
C ASP A 98 3.10 4.16 10.27
N TYR A 99 2.00 3.57 10.76
CA TYR A 99 1.48 2.30 10.29
C TYR A 99 1.23 2.29 8.78
N VAL A 100 0.47 3.26 8.27
CA VAL A 100 0.15 3.33 6.84
C VAL A 100 1.43 3.58 6.04
N HIS A 101 2.31 4.48 6.47
CA HIS A 101 3.59 4.72 5.79
C HIS A 101 4.44 3.45 5.69
N THR A 102 4.57 2.67 6.76
CA THR A 102 5.35 1.43 6.76
C THR A 102 4.72 0.35 5.87
N VAL A 103 3.40 0.13 5.97
CA VAL A 103 2.71 -0.87 5.14
C VAL A 103 2.77 -0.50 3.66
N LEU A 104 2.62 0.78 3.33
CA LEU A 104 2.73 1.27 1.96
C LEU A 104 4.16 1.13 1.41
N ALA A 105 5.19 1.44 2.20
CA ALA A 105 6.57 1.21 1.79
C ALA A 105 6.83 -0.27 1.51
N LYS A 106 6.34 -1.15 2.40
CA LYS A 106 6.43 -2.60 2.21
C LYS A 106 5.69 -3.09 0.97
N ALA A 107 4.51 -2.52 0.67
CA ALA A 107 3.75 -2.81 -0.54
C ALA A 107 4.52 -2.43 -1.81
N LEU A 108 5.16 -1.27 -1.83
CA LEU A 108 5.98 -0.82 -2.96
C LEU A 108 7.17 -1.76 -3.19
N ASP A 109 7.90 -2.11 -2.14
CA ASP A 109 9.05 -3.01 -2.22
C ASP A 109 8.67 -4.38 -2.80
N GLU A 110 7.54 -4.93 -2.33
CA GLU A 110 7.02 -6.20 -2.81
C GLU A 110 6.60 -6.12 -4.27
N TYR A 111 5.83 -5.09 -4.65
CA TYR A 111 5.41 -4.86 -6.03
C TYR A 111 6.62 -4.70 -6.98
N ALA A 112 7.60 -3.88 -6.61
CA ALA A 112 8.81 -3.65 -7.40
C ALA A 112 9.63 -4.94 -7.58
N SER A 113 9.71 -5.77 -6.53
CA SER A 113 10.35 -7.09 -6.57
C SER A 113 9.65 -8.02 -7.57
N HIS A 114 8.31 -8.07 -7.54
CA HIS A 114 7.53 -8.86 -8.51
C HIS A 114 7.74 -8.40 -9.95
N LYS A 115 7.66 -7.08 -10.21
CA LYS A 115 7.85 -6.52 -11.56
C LYS A 115 9.26 -6.75 -12.09
N THR A 116 10.27 -6.67 -11.23
CA THR A 116 11.66 -6.95 -11.60
C THR A 116 11.86 -8.42 -11.98
N LYS A 117 11.31 -9.35 -11.19
CA LYS A 117 11.37 -10.79 -11.48
C LYS A 117 10.65 -11.14 -12.78
N ALA A 118 9.45 -10.60 -13.00
CA ALA A 118 8.69 -10.81 -14.25
C ALA A 118 9.48 -10.38 -15.49
N ALA A 119 10.18 -9.25 -15.41
CA ALA A 119 11.04 -8.73 -16.48
C ALA A 119 12.40 -9.45 -16.61
N GLU A 120 12.72 -10.40 -15.73
CA GLU A 120 13.94 -11.22 -15.79
C GLU A 120 13.66 -12.62 -16.32
N SER A 121 12.54 -13.21 -15.93
CA SER A 121 12.12 -14.55 -16.38
C SER A 121 11.48 -14.55 -17.77
N ASN A 122 11.19 -13.37 -18.35
CA ASN A 122 10.41 -13.23 -19.59
C ASN A 122 9.05 -13.96 -19.52
N ASP A 123 8.59 -14.20 -18.29
CA ASP A 123 7.40 -14.95 -17.97
C ASP A 123 6.37 -13.93 -17.51
N GLU A 124 5.51 -13.52 -18.44
CA GLU A 124 4.36 -12.64 -18.18
C GLU A 124 3.37 -13.26 -17.16
N ALA A 125 3.60 -14.51 -16.73
CA ALA A 125 2.77 -15.25 -15.81
C ALA A 125 3.01 -14.98 -14.32
N VAL A 126 3.96 -14.12 -13.92
CA VAL A 126 4.03 -13.63 -12.53
C VAL A 126 2.87 -12.66 -12.31
N LYS A 127 1.68 -13.23 -12.05
CA LYS A 127 0.50 -12.47 -11.69
C LYS A 127 0.74 -11.80 -10.34
N VAL A 128 0.99 -10.51 -10.39
CA VAL A 128 0.98 -9.65 -9.21
C VAL A 128 -0.44 -9.69 -8.64
N ASP A 129 -0.56 -9.70 -7.30
CA ASP A 129 -1.86 -9.61 -6.66
C ASP A 129 -2.57 -8.32 -7.12
N PRO A 130 -3.77 -8.39 -7.72
CA PRO A 130 -4.52 -7.22 -8.14
C PRO A 130 -4.77 -6.21 -7.02
N ARG A 131 -4.85 -6.67 -5.76
CA ARG A 131 -5.02 -5.79 -4.59
C ARG A 131 -3.76 -4.98 -4.34
N LEU A 132 -2.60 -5.60 -4.46
CA LEU A 132 -1.31 -4.94 -4.30
C LEU A 132 -1.12 -3.90 -5.39
N GLU A 133 -1.42 -4.27 -6.65
CA GLU A 133 -1.37 -3.34 -7.77
C GLU A 133 -2.32 -2.15 -7.58
N ALA A 134 -3.54 -2.39 -7.10
CA ALA A 134 -4.50 -1.32 -6.82
C ALA A 134 -4.02 -0.34 -5.73
N ILE A 135 -3.34 -0.81 -4.68
CA ILE A 135 -2.76 0.08 -3.66
C ILE A 135 -1.64 0.93 -4.26
N VAL A 136 -0.71 0.33 -4.99
CA VAL A 136 0.42 1.05 -5.61
C VAL A 136 -0.08 2.08 -6.64
N GLU A 137 -1.09 1.73 -7.42
CA GLU A 137 -1.75 2.66 -8.36
C GLU A 137 -2.32 3.88 -7.62
N ARG A 138 -3.08 3.66 -6.52
CA ARG A 138 -3.63 4.74 -5.70
C ARG A 138 -2.54 5.62 -5.08
N MET A 139 -1.41 5.04 -4.67
CA MET A 139 -0.28 5.83 -4.17
C MET A 139 0.35 6.71 -5.25
N LEU A 140 0.60 6.15 -6.45
CA LEU A 140 1.16 6.90 -7.57
C LEU A 140 0.22 8.02 -8.01
N GLU A 141 -1.08 7.74 -8.13
CA GLU A 141 -2.10 8.74 -8.44
C GLU A 141 -2.14 9.86 -7.39
N LYS A 142 -2.10 9.52 -6.10
CA LYS A 142 -2.04 10.49 -5.00
C LYS A 142 -0.83 11.41 -5.16
N CYS A 143 0.37 10.86 -5.40
CA CYS A 143 1.57 11.68 -5.61
C CYS A 143 1.44 12.62 -6.82
N ILE A 144 0.81 12.18 -7.92
CA ILE A 144 0.57 13.02 -9.09
C ILE A 144 -0.46 14.13 -8.79
N VAL A 145 -1.55 13.80 -8.09
CA VAL A 145 -2.60 14.77 -7.69
C VAL A 145 -2.04 15.81 -6.72
N ASP A 146 -1.20 15.38 -5.77
CA ASP A 146 -0.50 16.24 -4.81
C ASP A 146 0.62 17.09 -5.46
N ARG A 147 0.83 16.97 -6.78
CA ARG A 147 1.93 17.61 -7.52
C ARG A 147 3.33 17.23 -7.03
N LYS A 148 3.46 16.10 -6.35
CA LYS A 148 4.73 15.52 -5.89
C LYS A 148 5.36 14.69 -7.01
N TYR A 149 5.58 15.31 -8.17
CA TYR A 149 6.03 14.62 -9.40
C TYR A 149 7.36 13.89 -9.24
N GLN A 150 8.31 14.45 -8.47
CA GLN A 150 9.59 13.79 -8.21
C GLN A 150 9.43 12.46 -7.46
N GLN A 151 8.55 12.43 -6.45
CA GLN A 151 8.25 11.19 -5.70
C GLN A 151 7.51 10.19 -6.59
N ALA A 152 6.52 10.65 -7.36
CA ALA A 152 5.81 9.81 -8.31
C ALA A 152 6.76 9.15 -9.33
N ILE A 153 7.74 9.89 -9.84
CA ILE A 153 8.76 9.35 -10.77
C ILE A 153 9.66 8.34 -10.09
N GLY A 154 10.14 8.62 -8.87
CA GLY A 154 10.94 7.66 -8.11
C GLY A 154 10.22 6.33 -7.93
N MET A 155 9.00 6.37 -7.40
CA MET A 155 8.15 5.20 -7.21
C MET A 155 7.84 4.48 -8.53
N ALA A 156 7.51 5.22 -9.60
CA ALA A 156 7.17 4.64 -10.90
C ALA A 156 8.38 3.94 -11.54
N ILE A 157 9.59 4.49 -11.39
CA ILE A 157 10.83 3.86 -11.86
C ILE A 157 11.12 2.57 -11.08
N GLU A 158 10.97 2.58 -9.75
CA GLU A 158 11.15 1.39 -8.91
C GLU A 158 10.14 0.28 -9.28
N CYS A 159 8.88 0.67 -9.49
CA CYS A 159 7.78 -0.21 -9.85
C CYS A 159 7.77 -0.65 -11.33
N ARG A 160 8.73 -0.18 -12.14
CA ARG A 160 8.77 -0.40 -13.60
C ARG A 160 7.49 0.00 -14.35
N ARG A 161 6.85 1.08 -13.90
CA ARG A 161 5.64 1.67 -14.50
C ARG A 161 6.02 2.90 -15.34
N LEU A 162 6.54 2.64 -16.54
CA LEU A 162 6.97 3.70 -17.46
C LEU A 162 5.82 4.60 -17.92
N ASP A 163 4.60 4.06 -17.96
CA ASP A 163 3.36 4.80 -18.21
C ASP A 163 3.15 5.92 -17.18
N LYS A 164 3.42 5.64 -15.89
CA LYS A 164 3.29 6.64 -14.81
C LYS A 164 4.43 7.64 -14.77
N VAL A 165 5.63 7.24 -15.21
CA VAL A 165 6.72 8.19 -15.45
C VAL A 165 6.31 9.20 -16.53
N ALA A 166 5.76 8.72 -17.65
CA ALA A 166 5.27 9.57 -18.72
C ALA A 166 4.14 10.51 -18.26
N GLU A 167 3.15 9.97 -17.54
CA GLU A 167 2.04 10.77 -17.00
C GLU A 167 2.55 11.88 -16.06
N ALA A 168 3.48 11.56 -15.16
CA ALA A 168 4.05 12.53 -14.23
C ALA A 168 4.85 13.64 -14.94
N ILE A 169 5.59 13.32 -16.02
CA ILE A 169 6.32 14.31 -16.81
C ILE A 169 5.34 15.27 -17.50
N VAL A 170 4.32 14.72 -18.20
CA VAL A 170 3.35 15.51 -18.97
C VAL A 170 2.50 16.41 -18.08
N ARG A 171 2.10 15.92 -16.89
CA ARG A 171 1.30 16.70 -15.95
C ARG A 171 2.12 17.71 -15.14
N SER A 172 3.45 17.65 -15.18
CA SER A 172 4.28 18.51 -14.36
C SER A 172 4.23 19.98 -14.80
N ASP A 173 4.19 20.88 -13.82
CA ASP A 173 4.18 22.33 -14.07
C ASP A 173 5.52 22.83 -14.66
N ASN A 174 6.61 22.06 -14.49
CA ASN A 174 7.95 22.37 -14.99
C ASN A 174 8.58 21.11 -15.60
N VAL A 175 8.31 20.90 -16.88
CA VAL A 175 8.76 19.73 -17.64
C VAL A 175 10.29 19.66 -17.65
N ASP A 176 11.00 20.76 -17.88
CA ASP A 176 12.47 20.76 -17.93
C ASP A 176 13.12 20.27 -16.63
N ALA A 177 12.64 20.77 -15.49
CA ALA A 177 13.13 20.33 -14.18
C ALA A 177 12.81 18.86 -13.90
N THR A 178 11.60 18.43 -14.27
CA THR A 178 11.15 17.04 -14.10
C THR A 178 11.95 16.08 -14.99
N LEU A 179 12.24 16.46 -16.23
CA LEU A 179 13.09 15.70 -17.15
C LEU A 179 14.52 15.56 -16.63
N ALA A 180 15.10 16.67 -16.15
CA ALA A 180 16.44 16.66 -15.55
C ALA A 180 16.49 15.73 -14.32
N TYR A 181 15.46 15.79 -13.47
CA TYR A 181 15.32 14.89 -12.33
C TYR A 181 15.21 13.42 -12.77
N CYS A 182 14.32 13.10 -13.71
CA CYS A 182 14.14 11.74 -14.23
C CYS A 182 15.43 11.18 -14.82
N SER A 183 16.18 11.98 -15.61
CA SER A 183 17.47 11.59 -16.15
C SER A 183 18.51 11.32 -15.06
N ASN A 184 18.57 12.17 -14.03
CA ASN A 184 19.49 12.01 -12.91
C ASN A 184 19.18 10.74 -12.10
N VAL A 185 17.89 10.49 -11.81
CA VAL A 185 17.47 9.28 -11.08
C VAL A 185 17.77 8.02 -11.90
N SER A 186 17.46 8.05 -13.19
CA SER A 186 17.74 6.95 -14.11
C SER A 186 19.23 6.61 -14.17
N HIS A 187 20.09 7.62 -14.13
CA HIS A 187 21.54 7.40 -14.19
C HIS A 187 22.12 6.84 -12.88
N ASN A 188 21.65 7.33 -11.73
CA ASN A 188 22.24 7.00 -10.44
C ASN A 188 21.64 5.73 -9.79
N PHE A 189 20.35 5.45 -10.01
CA PHE A 189 19.65 4.39 -9.28
C PHE A 189 19.24 3.20 -10.16
N VAL A 190 19.23 3.34 -11.50
CA VAL A 190 18.89 2.22 -12.40
C VAL A 190 20.14 1.49 -12.87
N SER A 191 20.44 0.37 -12.21
CA SER A 191 21.61 -0.46 -12.50
C SER A 191 21.54 -1.16 -13.87
N ARG A 192 20.36 -1.68 -14.24
CA ARG A 192 20.20 -2.53 -15.44
C ARG A 192 20.20 -1.68 -16.71
N ARG A 193 21.20 -1.85 -17.58
CA ARG A 193 21.39 -1.03 -18.79
C ARG A 193 20.17 -1.00 -19.71
N VAL A 194 19.54 -2.15 -19.93
CA VAL A 194 18.36 -2.26 -20.81
C VAL A 194 17.22 -1.40 -20.28
N TYR A 195 16.85 -1.60 -19.01
CA TYR A 195 15.79 -0.82 -18.36
C TYR A 195 16.13 0.67 -18.28
N ARG A 196 17.38 1.03 -18.00
CA ARG A 196 17.82 2.44 -18.04
C ARG A 196 17.62 3.08 -19.42
N SER A 197 17.91 2.35 -20.50
CA SER A 197 17.64 2.84 -21.86
C SER A 197 16.14 3.05 -22.09
N GLU A 198 15.28 2.15 -21.61
CA GLU A 198 13.82 2.30 -21.73
C GLU A 198 13.31 3.54 -21.00
N VAL A 199 13.74 3.77 -19.75
CA VAL A 199 13.36 4.98 -18.99
C VAL A 199 13.83 6.25 -19.71
N LEU A 200 15.05 6.26 -20.25
CA LEU A 200 15.58 7.41 -21.01
C LEU A 200 14.81 7.65 -22.31
N ILE A 201 14.42 6.59 -23.02
CA ILE A 201 13.59 6.71 -24.23
C ILE A 201 12.25 7.37 -23.88
N VAL A 202 11.58 6.91 -22.83
CA VAL A 202 10.32 7.51 -22.37
C VAL A 202 10.52 8.97 -21.98
N THR A 203 11.59 9.28 -21.24
CA THR A 203 11.92 10.65 -20.84
C THR A 203 12.13 11.57 -22.06
N ILE A 204 12.77 11.09 -23.13
CA ILE A 204 13.04 11.88 -24.33
C ILE A 204 11.79 12.01 -25.22
N CYS A 205 11.03 10.94 -25.38
CA CYS A 205 9.89 10.90 -26.31
C CYS A 205 8.64 11.61 -25.76
N THR A 206 8.41 11.55 -24.45
CA THR A 206 7.20 12.12 -23.80
C THR A 206 6.91 13.60 -24.11
N PRO A 207 7.87 14.54 -24.09
CA PRO A 207 7.59 15.94 -24.40
C PRO A 207 7.26 16.22 -25.88
N TYR A 208 7.46 15.24 -26.79
CA TYR A 208 7.18 15.39 -28.23
C TYR A 208 5.91 14.66 -28.68
N VAL A 209 5.21 13.98 -27.77
CA VAL A 209 3.89 13.41 -28.05
C VAL A 209 2.85 14.48 -27.72
N ASP A 210 2.46 15.26 -28.73
CA ASP A 210 1.40 16.26 -28.61
C ASP A 210 0.12 15.63 -28.02
N PRO A 211 -0.50 16.21 -26.98
CA PRO A 211 -1.81 15.77 -26.46
C PRO A 211 -2.96 15.87 -27.49
N PHE A 212 -2.70 16.44 -28.67
CA PHE A 212 -3.68 16.69 -29.73
C PHE A 212 -3.52 15.81 -30.97
N THR A 213 -2.65 14.79 -30.95
CA THR A 213 -2.61 13.83 -32.07
C THR A 213 -3.50 12.64 -31.74
N CYS A 214 -4.67 12.65 -32.41
CA CYS A 214 -5.72 11.63 -32.40
C CYS A 214 -5.22 10.23 -32.81
#